data_AF-A0A1G5HE04-F1
#
_entry.id   AF-A0A1G5HE04-F1
#
_cell.length_a   1.000
_cell.length_b   1.000
_cell.length_c   1.000
_cell.angle_alpha   90.00
_cell.angle_beta   90.00
_cell.angle_gamma   90.00
#
_symmetry.space_group_name_H-M   'P 1'
#
loop_
_entity.id
_entity.type
_entity.pdbx_description
1 polymer ?
#
loop_
_entity_poly.entity_id
_entity_poly.type
_entity_poly.pdbx_seq_one_letter_code
_entity_poly.pdbx_strand_id
1 'polypeptide(L)'
;MKQKAIPRMILAALSCVFLFSSHAVAGLTGETNYDVYDSTMATMSGKSYSGGIDIVYSQQATGTAAAKTRSILKCEDGTWVGSNKSVQVNMYSYLGGHLLTLADVNPYGSGIYCQAVKVDPTPLANGNRTVWFSMSGNGAGDGDWYSVVVDEDFTSVEVAAASEFSQPGCWEVEWSTDTTLGSIPFFAGKETNAWTEPHAIYIHSGGSLQKVVDVGGYSCGFAFDDEGNLYTGTYTSSGPTDRQYVRLYSTAQIRNAVTNSTTLTASDAISTIPIPAGGNSADTYLGANDLERDPDGNIYVTANGSWNANFNSDLGFVFRIDACTDINNPPTSMTKIASGSFDSTKTDWQKSLAYDGASNLASGGHYNPTSSSMTGNRLYVDQDFAWGSGGPDVVSGLGDDANSDSDSIPDCFDNAYLTTNANQIDADLDMYGNMADGDFNNDNSCNVIDEAWLNTYIGTSNPVYDMNSDGTVDSADESLFLSRKGSGAPYY
;
A
#
# COMPACT_ATOMS: atom_id res chain seq x y z
N MET A 1 -26.27 -38.94 60.10
CA MET A 1 -27.23 -37.88 60.48
C MET A 1 -26.55 -36.87 61.38
N LYS A 2 -26.30 -35.67 60.86
CA LYS A 2 -26.30 -34.38 61.58
C LYS A 2 -25.87 -33.30 60.59
N GLN A 3 -26.84 -32.48 60.18
CA GLN A 3 -26.64 -31.19 59.51
C GLN A 3 -25.62 -30.35 60.28
N LYS A 4 -24.69 -29.71 59.58
CA LYS A 4 -23.95 -28.56 60.09
C LYS A 4 -23.82 -27.48 59.01
N ALA A 5 -24.61 -26.43 59.25
CA ALA A 5 -24.44 -25.01 58.95
C ALA A 5 -23.58 -24.58 57.75
N ILE A 6 -24.27 -23.99 56.78
CA ILE A 6 -23.74 -23.06 55.77
C ILE A 6 -23.43 -21.71 56.46
N PRO A 7 -22.22 -21.13 56.32
CA PRO A 7 -22.04 -19.71 56.56
C PRO A 7 -22.36 -18.91 55.29
N ARG A 8 -23.19 -17.88 55.48
CA ARG A 8 -23.52 -16.85 54.49
C ARG A 8 -22.24 -16.20 53.96
N MET A 9 -22.01 -16.32 52.65
CA MET A 9 -21.03 -15.49 51.96
C MET A 9 -21.68 -14.13 51.67
N ILE A 10 -21.00 -13.08 52.14
CA ILE A 10 -21.35 -11.68 51.97
C ILE A 10 -21.15 -11.33 50.49
N LEU A 11 -22.24 -10.92 49.83
CA LEU A 11 -22.21 -10.36 48.48
C LEU A 11 -21.68 -8.92 48.59
N ALA A 12 -20.38 -8.75 48.35
CA ALA A 12 -19.79 -7.43 48.13
C ALA A 12 -20.09 -7.04 46.68
N ALA A 13 -20.98 -6.06 46.50
CA ALA A 13 -21.17 -5.37 45.24
C ALA A 13 -19.91 -4.54 44.95
N LEU A 14 -19.04 -5.03 44.07
CA LEU A 14 -17.97 -4.24 43.49
C LEU A 14 -18.56 -3.49 42.30
N SER A 15 -18.98 -2.26 42.54
CA SER A 15 -19.27 -1.28 41.50
C SER A 15 -17.96 -0.90 40.80
N CYS A 16 -17.73 -1.41 39.59
CA CYS A 16 -16.73 -0.88 38.68
C CYS A 16 -17.16 0.53 38.27
N VAL A 17 -16.52 1.54 38.85
CA VAL A 17 -16.52 2.91 38.33
C VAL A 17 -15.61 2.90 37.11
N PHE A 18 -16.18 2.92 35.92
CA PHE A 18 -15.45 3.32 34.72
C PHE A 18 -15.14 4.81 34.85
N LEU A 19 -13.88 5.14 35.12
CA LEU A 19 -13.34 6.46 34.85
C LEU A 19 -13.17 6.58 33.34
N PHE A 20 -14.13 7.20 32.67
CA PHE A 20 -13.89 7.72 31.33
C PHE A 20 -12.88 8.87 31.46
N SER A 21 -11.62 8.63 31.10
CA SER A 21 -10.74 9.72 30.70
C SER A 21 -11.19 10.17 29.31
N SER A 22 -12.11 11.13 29.26
CA SER A 22 -12.28 11.94 28.06
C SER A 22 -11.07 12.85 27.93
N HIS A 23 -9.97 12.34 27.36
CA HIS A 23 -9.01 13.23 26.73
C HIS A 23 -9.66 13.67 25.43
N ALA A 24 -10.24 14.87 25.47
CA ALA A 24 -10.38 15.65 24.27
C ALA A 24 -8.97 15.79 23.68
N VAL A 25 -8.70 15.05 22.60
CA VAL A 25 -7.56 15.32 21.73
C VAL A 25 -7.77 16.77 21.29
N ALA A 26 -6.92 17.65 21.80
CA ALA A 26 -6.89 19.03 21.34
C ALA A 26 -6.70 18.97 19.83
N GLY A 27 -7.67 19.50 19.08
CA GLY A 27 -7.63 19.50 17.63
C GLY A 27 -6.30 20.08 17.16
N LEU A 28 -5.52 19.23 16.48
CA LEU A 28 -4.38 19.65 15.69
C LEU A 28 -4.95 20.38 14.47
N THR A 29 -5.30 21.66 14.66
CA THR A 29 -5.67 22.58 13.58
C THR A 29 -4.41 23.20 12.98
N GLY A 30 -3.52 22.34 12.49
CA GLY A 30 -2.38 22.70 11.66
C GLY A 30 -2.23 21.57 10.65
N GLU A 31 -2.29 21.90 9.36
CA GLU A 31 -1.96 20.95 8.30
C GLU A 31 -0.60 20.33 8.65
N THR A 32 -0.60 19.03 8.99
CA THR A 32 0.65 18.29 9.15
C THR A 32 1.22 18.14 7.75
N ASN A 33 2.16 19.01 7.39
CA ASN A 33 2.95 18.83 6.18
C ASN A 33 3.78 17.56 6.38
N TYR A 34 3.32 16.43 5.88
CA TYR A 34 4.25 15.33 5.60
C TYR A 34 5.17 15.81 4.49
N ASP A 35 6.47 15.76 4.74
CA ASP A 35 7.45 16.00 3.71
C ASP A 35 7.48 14.77 2.78
N VAL A 36 7.67 15.03 1.50
CA VAL A 36 7.67 14.00 0.47
C VAL A 36 9.11 13.80 0.07
N TYR A 37 9.69 12.65 0.39
CA TYR A 37 11.02 12.32 -0.08
C TYR A 37 10.96 11.66 -1.47
N ASP A 38 11.81 12.15 -2.37
CA ASP A 38 11.99 11.64 -3.73
C ASP A 38 13.07 10.55 -3.70
N SER A 39 12.68 9.28 -3.71
CA SER A 39 13.63 8.23 -4.09
C SER A 39 13.80 8.32 -5.61
N THR A 40 14.79 9.10 -6.07
CA THR A 40 15.07 9.15 -7.50
C THR A 40 15.54 7.76 -7.92
N MET A 41 14.70 7.03 -8.64
CA MET A 41 15.08 5.75 -9.21
C MET A 41 16.02 6.05 -10.39
N ALA A 42 17.30 6.21 -10.07
CA ALA A 42 18.34 6.81 -10.91
C ALA A 42 18.56 6.11 -12.27
N THR A 43 17.93 4.96 -12.49
CA THR A 43 18.04 4.17 -13.72
C THR A 43 16.89 4.36 -14.72
N MET A 44 15.83 5.12 -14.38
CA MET A 44 14.64 5.27 -15.24
C MET A 44 14.75 6.37 -16.30
N SER A 45 15.96 6.72 -16.75
CA SER A 45 16.11 7.75 -17.80
C SER A 45 15.48 7.28 -19.12
N GLY A 46 14.41 7.96 -19.53
CA GLY A 46 13.79 7.80 -20.86
C GLY A 46 12.50 6.99 -20.93
N LYS A 47 11.90 6.62 -19.79
CA LYS A 47 10.55 6.02 -19.74
C LYS A 47 9.51 7.10 -19.56
N SER A 48 8.39 7.01 -20.29
CA SER A 48 7.43 8.11 -20.46
C SER A 48 6.17 7.96 -19.61
N TYR A 49 5.95 6.79 -19.01
CA TYR A 49 4.75 6.45 -18.26
C TYR A 49 5.02 5.24 -17.37
N SER A 50 4.59 5.33 -16.12
CA SER A 50 4.36 4.20 -15.25
C SER A 50 2.89 4.13 -14.85
N GLY A 51 2.48 2.97 -14.36
CA GLY A 51 1.13 2.79 -13.85
C GLY A 51 1.09 1.57 -12.94
N GLY A 52 0.67 1.78 -11.70
CA GLY A 52 0.72 0.78 -10.65
C GLY A 52 2.08 0.73 -9.96
N ILE A 53 2.02 0.77 -8.63
CA ILE A 53 3.12 0.43 -7.73
C ILE A 53 2.59 -0.61 -6.75
N ASP A 54 3.45 -1.52 -6.32
CA ASP A 54 3.21 -2.34 -5.14
C ASP A 54 4.51 -2.49 -4.35
N ILE A 55 4.43 -2.85 -3.07
CA ILE A 55 5.58 -3.06 -2.22
C ILE A 55 5.68 -4.53 -1.84
N VAL A 56 6.85 -5.11 -2.07
CA VAL A 56 7.14 -6.51 -1.79
C VAL A 56 8.38 -6.63 -0.93
N TYR A 57 8.48 -7.73 -0.19
CA TYR A 57 9.72 -8.09 0.50
C TYR A 57 10.40 -9.21 -0.28
N SER A 58 11.51 -8.90 -0.91
CA SER A 58 12.26 -9.82 -1.75
C SER A 58 13.57 -10.21 -1.10
N GLN A 59 14.02 -11.45 -1.29
CA GLN A 59 15.37 -11.84 -0.91
C GLN A 59 16.37 -11.21 -1.90
N GLN A 60 17.16 -10.26 -1.43
CA GLN A 60 18.23 -9.69 -2.26
C GLN A 60 19.50 -10.54 -2.11
N ALA A 61 20.10 -10.92 -3.23
CA ALA A 61 21.38 -11.64 -3.26
C ALA A 61 22.58 -10.70 -2.99
N THR A 62 22.45 -9.73 -2.10
CA THR A 62 23.48 -8.74 -1.77
C THR A 62 24.33 -9.21 -0.59
N GLY A 63 25.01 -10.35 -0.71
CA GLY A 63 25.95 -10.81 0.32
C GLY A 63 26.03 -12.32 0.51
N THR A 64 26.65 -12.74 1.61
CA THR A 64 26.83 -14.15 2.02
C THR A 64 25.62 -14.74 2.75
N ALA A 65 24.68 -13.91 3.22
CA ALA A 65 23.44 -14.35 3.84
C ALA A 65 22.23 -13.87 3.01
N ALA A 66 21.29 -14.77 2.81
CA ALA A 66 20.12 -14.53 1.97
C ALA A 66 19.04 -13.85 2.83
N ALA A 67 19.10 -12.52 2.93
CA ALA A 67 18.17 -11.74 3.72
C ALA A 67 17.13 -11.03 2.83
N LYS A 68 15.95 -10.81 3.40
CA LYS A 68 14.88 -10.08 2.71
C LYS A 68 15.04 -8.59 2.96
N THR A 69 14.71 -7.82 1.95
CA THR A 69 14.64 -6.36 2.02
C THR A 69 13.42 -5.88 1.28
N ARG A 70 12.98 -4.68 1.64
CA ARG A 70 11.89 -4.00 0.95
C ARG A 70 12.29 -3.70 -0.49
N SER A 71 11.42 -4.07 -1.40
CA SER A 71 11.55 -3.86 -2.83
C SER A 71 10.28 -3.25 -3.40
N ILE A 72 10.45 -2.39 -4.39
CA ILE A 72 9.38 -1.72 -5.09
C ILE A 72 9.08 -2.51 -6.35
N LEU A 73 7.83 -2.93 -6.48
CA LEU A 73 7.32 -3.54 -7.68
C LEU A 73 6.61 -2.48 -8.52
N LYS A 74 6.94 -2.42 -9.81
CA LYS A 74 6.45 -1.37 -10.69
C LYS A 74 6.11 -1.91 -12.07
N CYS A 75 4.95 -1.53 -12.60
CA CYS A 75 4.68 -1.71 -14.03
C CYS A 75 5.04 -0.42 -14.75
N GLU A 76 5.93 -0.56 -15.72
CA GLU A 76 6.43 0.55 -16.49
C GLU A 76 6.51 0.23 -17.98
N ASP A 77 6.61 1.30 -18.74
CA ASP A 77 6.93 1.22 -20.15
C ASP A 77 8.28 0.54 -20.37
N GLY A 78 8.29 -0.50 -21.21
CA GLY A 78 9.48 -1.19 -21.66
C GLY A 78 10.30 -0.38 -22.68
N THR A 79 11.40 -0.98 -23.13
CA THR A 79 12.28 -0.34 -24.11
C THR A 79 11.62 -0.28 -25.48
N TRP A 80 11.77 0.85 -26.18
CA TRP A 80 11.33 0.96 -27.56
C TRP A 80 12.13 0.02 -28.47
N VAL A 81 11.48 -0.99 -29.04
CA VAL A 81 12.05 -1.83 -30.11
C VAL A 81 11.37 -1.43 -31.42
N GLY A 82 11.96 -0.46 -32.11
CA GLY A 82 11.34 0.17 -33.29
C GLY A 82 10.16 1.04 -32.90
N SER A 83 8.97 0.76 -33.46
CA SER A 83 7.71 1.43 -33.10
C SER A 83 6.94 0.72 -31.98
N ASN A 84 7.39 -0.47 -31.56
CA ASN A 84 6.67 -1.27 -30.58
C ASN A 84 7.20 -0.98 -29.18
N LYS A 85 6.27 -0.93 -28.24
CA LYS A 85 6.52 -0.62 -26.84
C LYS A 85 6.07 -1.82 -26.03
N SER A 86 6.96 -2.42 -25.25
CA SER A 86 6.55 -3.45 -24.30
C SER A 86 6.11 -2.82 -22.98
N VAL A 87 5.45 -3.61 -22.15
CA VAL A 87 5.16 -3.34 -20.76
C VAL A 87 6.05 -4.27 -19.95
N GLN A 88 6.79 -3.70 -19.01
CA GLN A 88 7.64 -4.46 -18.12
C GLN A 88 7.15 -4.33 -16.70
N VAL A 89 7.13 -5.45 -15.98
CA VAL A 89 6.97 -5.46 -14.53
C VAL A 89 8.36 -5.66 -13.94
N ASN A 90 8.87 -4.62 -13.30
CA ASN A 90 10.21 -4.59 -12.74
C ASN A 90 10.17 -4.46 -11.22
N MET A 91 11.12 -5.12 -10.59
CA MET A 91 11.39 -5.03 -9.18
C MET A 91 12.67 -4.22 -8.96
N TYR A 92 12.62 -3.32 -7.98
CA TYR A 92 13.71 -2.44 -7.61
C TYR A 92 13.96 -2.51 -6.12
N SER A 93 15.20 -2.24 -5.70
CA SER A 93 15.46 -1.94 -4.30
C SER A 93 14.81 -0.61 -3.93
N TYR A 94 14.57 -0.40 -2.63
CA TYR A 94 14.13 0.89 -2.11
C TYR A 94 15.10 2.06 -2.43
N LEU A 95 16.37 1.75 -2.77
CA LEU A 95 17.36 2.71 -3.29
C LEU A 95 17.21 3.01 -4.79
N GLY A 96 16.19 2.45 -5.45
CA GLY A 96 15.95 2.62 -6.89
C GLY A 96 16.87 1.79 -7.80
N GLY A 97 17.62 0.83 -7.25
CA GLY A 97 18.44 -0.10 -8.02
C GLY A 97 17.58 -1.20 -8.64
N HIS A 98 17.67 -1.41 -9.96
CA HIS A 98 16.95 -2.50 -10.63
C HIS A 98 17.44 -3.87 -10.11
N LEU A 99 16.50 -4.76 -9.79
CA LEU A 99 16.78 -6.10 -9.26
C LEU A 99 16.43 -7.18 -10.27
N LEU A 100 15.18 -7.18 -10.75
CA LEU A 100 14.64 -8.25 -11.58
C LEU A 100 13.51 -7.73 -12.48
N THR A 101 13.43 -8.25 -13.70
CA THR A 101 12.25 -8.09 -14.58
C THR A 101 11.38 -9.33 -14.44
N LEU A 102 10.17 -9.18 -13.88
CA LEU A 102 9.22 -10.28 -13.69
C LEU A 102 8.48 -10.62 -14.99
N ALA A 103 8.11 -9.59 -15.75
CA ALA A 103 7.39 -9.74 -17.01
C ALA A 103 7.87 -8.71 -18.03
N ASP A 104 7.86 -9.09 -19.31
CA ASP A 104 8.07 -8.21 -20.46
C ASP A 104 7.11 -8.64 -21.58
N VAL A 105 6.03 -7.90 -21.75
CA VAL A 105 4.93 -8.26 -22.66
C VAL A 105 4.69 -7.16 -23.69
N ASN A 106 4.42 -7.54 -24.93
CA ASN A 106 4.18 -6.59 -26.03
C ASN A 106 2.97 -7.02 -26.86
N PRO A 107 1.75 -6.94 -26.30
CA PRO A 107 0.57 -7.49 -26.97
C PRO A 107 0.04 -6.63 -28.13
N TYR A 108 0.24 -5.30 -28.11
CA TYR A 108 -0.51 -4.38 -28.99
C TYR A 108 0.33 -3.50 -29.91
N GLY A 109 1.66 -3.65 -29.94
CA GLY A 109 2.52 -2.80 -30.78
C GLY A 109 2.76 -1.42 -30.16
N SER A 110 2.23 -0.33 -30.75
CA SER A 110 2.52 1.04 -30.28
C SER A 110 1.43 1.59 -29.37
N GLY A 111 1.84 2.35 -28.34
CA GLY A 111 0.93 3.09 -27.48
C GLY A 111 0.25 2.26 -26.39
N ILE A 112 1.03 1.44 -25.69
CA ILE A 112 0.58 0.73 -24.50
C ILE A 112 0.96 1.56 -23.28
N TYR A 113 0.12 1.53 -22.25
CA TYR A 113 0.36 2.18 -20.96
C TYR A 113 0.14 1.16 -19.85
N CYS A 114 1.13 0.99 -18.96
CA CYS A 114 0.92 0.29 -17.70
C CYS A 114 -0.19 0.97 -16.90
N GLN A 115 -0.95 0.20 -16.14
CA GLN A 115 -2.05 0.77 -15.34
C GLN A 115 -1.99 0.29 -13.88
N ALA A 116 -1.79 -1.01 -13.67
CA ALA A 116 -1.73 -1.58 -12.33
C ALA A 116 -0.64 -2.66 -12.25
N VAL A 117 -0.10 -2.84 -11.04
CA VAL A 117 0.60 -4.04 -10.61
C VAL A 117 0.25 -4.30 -9.15
N LYS A 118 0.01 -5.56 -8.80
CA LYS A 118 -0.31 -5.95 -7.43
C LYS A 118 0.02 -7.42 -7.18
N VAL A 119 0.52 -7.74 -6.00
CA VAL A 119 0.82 -9.10 -5.58
C VAL A 119 -0.40 -9.71 -4.90
N ASP A 120 -0.73 -10.95 -5.28
CA ASP A 120 -1.75 -11.71 -4.58
C ASP A 120 -1.34 -11.94 -3.12
N PRO A 121 -2.12 -11.46 -2.14
CA PRO A 121 -1.80 -11.62 -0.73
C PRO A 121 -1.80 -13.10 -0.32
N THR A 122 -2.47 -13.97 -1.08
CA THR A 122 -2.54 -15.41 -0.82
C THR A 122 -1.47 -16.15 -1.62
N PRO A 123 -0.48 -16.77 -0.96
CA PRO A 123 0.47 -17.63 -1.67
C PRO A 123 -0.23 -18.83 -2.31
N LEU A 124 0.33 -19.30 -3.43
CA LEU A 124 -0.02 -20.58 -4.03
C LEU A 124 0.36 -21.72 -3.08
N ALA A 125 -0.19 -22.92 -3.32
CA ALA A 125 0.03 -24.09 -2.47
C ALA A 125 1.52 -24.53 -2.36
N ASN A 126 2.36 -24.08 -3.28
CA ASN A 126 3.81 -24.32 -3.29
C ASN A 126 4.63 -23.15 -2.68
N GLY A 127 3.99 -22.14 -2.09
CA GLY A 127 4.64 -20.95 -1.52
C GLY A 127 4.77 -19.79 -2.50
N ASN A 128 4.80 -20.07 -3.81
CA ASN A 128 4.93 -19.06 -4.86
C ASN A 128 3.85 -17.98 -4.79
N ARG A 129 4.15 -16.81 -5.37
CA ARG A 129 3.23 -15.67 -5.45
C ARG A 129 2.75 -15.45 -6.89
N THR A 130 1.53 -14.98 -7.01
CA THR A 130 0.99 -14.48 -8.28
C THR A 130 1.09 -12.97 -8.27
N VAL A 131 1.72 -12.40 -9.29
CA VAL A 131 1.74 -10.95 -9.53
C VAL A 131 0.77 -10.66 -10.67
N TRP A 132 -0.24 -9.85 -10.37
CA TRP A 132 -1.20 -9.35 -11.35
C TRP A 132 -0.73 -8.01 -11.86
N PHE A 133 -0.91 -7.77 -13.15
CA PHE A 133 -0.64 -6.47 -13.72
C PHE A 133 -1.53 -6.24 -14.94
N SER A 134 -1.71 -4.98 -15.29
CA SER A 134 -2.55 -4.61 -16.42
C SER A 134 -1.95 -3.51 -17.26
N MET A 135 -2.48 -3.43 -18.47
CA MET A 135 -2.12 -2.39 -19.41
C MET A 135 -3.33 -1.96 -20.23
N SER A 136 -3.25 -0.75 -20.76
CA SER A 136 -4.23 -0.21 -21.72
C SER A 136 -3.55 0.18 -23.02
N GLY A 137 -4.11 -0.23 -24.15
CA GLY A 137 -3.66 0.19 -25.48
C GLY A 137 -4.17 1.58 -25.91
N ASN A 138 -3.60 2.07 -27.02
CA ASN A 138 -3.92 3.34 -27.66
C ASN A 138 -5.31 3.25 -28.28
N GLY A 139 -6.34 3.52 -27.48
CA GLY A 139 -7.73 3.40 -27.89
C GLY A 139 -8.66 2.83 -26.83
N ALA A 140 -8.33 2.99 -25.53
CA ALA A 140 -9.16 2.64 -24.36
C ALA A 140 -9.76 1.23 -24.34
N GLY A 141 -9.36 0.35 -25.27
CA GLY A 141 -10.24 -0.71 -25.72
C GLY A 141 -9.65 -2.08 -25.92
N ASP A 142 -8.33 -2.12 -26.02
CA ASP A 142 -7.56 -3.33 -25.82
C ASP A 142 -6.86 -3.12 -24.48
N GLY A 143 -7.51 -3.57 -23.40
CA GLY A 143 -6.91 -3.62 -22.07
C GLY A 143 -6.86 -5.07 -21.65
N ASP A 144 -5.73 -5.52 -21.16
CA ASP A 144 -5.55 -6.91 -20.77
C ASP A 144 -5.01 -6.97 -19.36
N TRP A 145 -5.56 -7.92 -18.61
CA TRP A 145 -4.96 -8.39 -17.37
C TRP A 145 -4.03 -9.54 -17.66
N TYR A 146 -2.86 -9.45 -17.04
CA TYR A 146 -1.84 -10.49 -17.06
C TYR A 146 -1.57 -10.95 -15.64
N SER A 147 -1.09 -12.18 -15.52
CA SER A 147 -0.50 -12.70 -14.30
C SER A 147 0.88 -13.28 -14.60
N VAL A 148 1.78 -13.22 -13.63
CA VAL A 148 3.07 -13.92 -13.65
C VAL A 148 3.25 -14.62 -12.30
N VAL A 149 3.80 -15.83 -12.29
CA VAL A 149 4.08 -16.56 -11.05
C VAL A 149 5.56 -16.42 -10.75
N VAL A 150 5.86 -15.98 -9.53
CA VAL A 150 7.20 -15.83 -8.99
C VAL A 150 7.36 -16.71 -7.76
N ASP A 151 8.59 -17.04 -7.39
CA ASP A 151 8.86 -17.71 -6.13
C ASP A 151 8.49 -16.82 -4.92
N GLU A 152 8.45 -17.43 -3.73
CA GLU A 152 8.04 -16.73 -2.50
C GLU A 152 8.97 -15.58 -2.09
N ASP A 153 10.19 -15.60 -2.62
CA ASP A 153 11.29 -14.69 -2.29
C ASP A 153 11.56 -13.65 -3.40
N PHE A 154 10.78 -13.66 -4.49
CA PHE A 154 10.94 -12.82 -5.67
C PHE A 154 12.34 -12.88 -6.30
N THR A 155 13.01 -14.03 -6.22
CA THR A 155 14.34 -14.25 -6.82
C THR A 155 14.26 -14.74 -8.26
N SER A 156 13.13 -15.32 -8.65
CA SER A 156 12.96 -15.91 -9.97
C SER A 156 11.52 -15.92 -10.48
N VAL A 157 11.38 -15.95 -11.81
CA VAL A 157 10.10 -16.10 -12.51
C VAL A 157 9.88 -17.57 -12.81
N GLU A 158 8.84 -18.15 -12.23
CA GLU A 158 8.52 -19.57 -12.31
C GLU A 158 7.61 -19.88 -13.50
N VAL A 159 6.64 -18.99 -13.76
CA VAL A 159 5.74 -19.07 -14.91
C VAL A 159 5.74 -17.73 -15.62
N ALA A 160 6.06 -17.75 -16.91
CA ALA A 160 6.03 -16.56 -17.76
C ALA A 160 4.64 -15.91 -17.77
N ALA A 161 4.62 -14.60 -18.01
CA ALA A 161 3.39 -13.83 -18.03
C ALA A 161 2.32 -14.45 -18.96
N ALA A 162 1.11 -14.62 -18.43
CA ALA A 162 -0.04 -15.14 -19.14
C ALA A 162 -1.13 -14.08 -19.21
N SER A 163 -1.78 -13.94 -20.38
CA SER A 163 -3.00 -13.14 -20.50
C SER A 163 -4.14 -13.90 -19.84
N GLU A 164 -4.83 -13.25 -18.91
CA GLU A 164 -5.92 -13.84 -18.13
C GLU A 164 -7.27 -13.53 -18.78
N PHE A 165 -7.51 -12.25 -19.04
CA PHE A 165 -8.70 -11.77 -19.72
C PHE A 165 -8.50 -10.33 -20.22
N SER A 166 -9.37 -9.92 -21.15
CA SER A 166 -9.39 -8.58 -21.71
C SER A 166 -10.52 -7.76 -21.07
N GLN A 167 -10.20 -6.57 -20.57
CA GLN A 167 -11.16 -5.62 -20.05
C GLN A 167 -10.72 -4.19 -20.45
N PRO A 168 -11.59 -3.38 -21.05
CA PRO A 168 -11.27 -1.97 -21.32
C PRO A 168 -10.96 -1.22 -20.00
N GLY A 169 -9.96 -0.35 -19.98
CA GLY A 169 -9.65 0.49 -18.82
C GLY A 169 -9.30 -0.26 -17.53
N CYS A 170 -8.50 -1.33 -17.62
CA CYS A 170 -7.96 -2.06 -16.46
C CYS A 170 -7.11 -1.15 -15.57
N TRP A 171 -7.61 -0.67 -14.43
CA TRP A 171 -6.89 0.35 -13.65
C TRP A 171 -6.32 -0.14 -12.34
N GLU A 172 -6.88 -1.23 -11.79
CA GLU A 172 -6.50 -1.70 -10.46
C GLU A 172 -7.08 -3.08 -10.18
N VAL A 173 -6.44 -3.80 -9.26
CA VAL A 173 -6.88 -5.10 -8.76
C VAL A 173 -6.70 -5.12 -7.24
N GLU A 174 -7.73 -5.60 -6.54
CA GLU A 174 -7.69 -5.79 -5.08
C GLU A 174 -8.38 -7.08 -4.67
N TRP A 175 -8.10 -7.53 -3.45
CA TRP A 175 -8.74 -8.71 -2.88
C TRP A 175 -9.70 -8.33 -1.76
N SER A 176 -10.88 -8.94 -1.78
CA SER A 176 -11.80 -8.81 -0.67
C SER A 176 -11.24 -9.50 0.57
N THR A 177 -11.35 -8.83 1.71
CA THR A 177 -11.04 -9.37 3.04
C THR A 177 -12.22 -10.15 3.63
N ASP A 178 -13.37 -10.19 2.92
CA ASP A 178 -14.49 -11.06 3.26
C ASP A 178 -14.09 -12.53 3.05
N THR A 179 -13.67 -13.17 4.14
CA THR A 179 -13.29 -14.59 4.17
C THR A 179 -14.37 -15.54 3.62
N THR A 180 -15.64 -15.11 3.53
CA THR A 180 -16.72 -15.93 2.94
C THR A 180 -16.70 -15.94 1.42
N LEU A 181 -16.12 -14.92 0.78
CA LEU A 181 -15.86 -14.87 -0.65
C LEU A 181 -14.54 -15.58 -1.01
N GLY A 182 -13.65 -15.75 -0.02
CA GLY A 182 -12.29 -16.24 -0.23
C GLY A 182 -11.41 -15.20 -0.92
N SER A 183 -10.20 -15.58 -1.31
CA SER A 183 -9.22 -14.71 -1.97
C SER A 183 -9.54 -14.49 -3.45
N ILE A 184 -10.74 -14.00 -3.77
CA ILE A 184 -11.14 -13.67 -5.15
C ILE A 184 -10.64 -12.26 -5.48
N PRO A 185 -9.89 -12.08 -6.59
CA PRO A 185 -9.50 -10.76 -7.05
C PRO A 185 -10.69 -10.02 -7.68
N PHE A 186 -10.78 -8.75 -7.35
CA PHE A 186 -11.67 -7.75 -7.93
C PHE A 186 -10.85 -6.87 -8.86
N PHE A 187 -11.46 -6.35 -9.92
CA PHE A 187 -10.77 -5.58 -10.95
C PHE A 187 -11.56 -4.33 -11.30
N ALA A 188 -10.89 -3.18 -11.39
CA ALA A 188 -11.48 -1.96 -11.93
C ALA A 188 -11.36 -1.93 -13.47
N GLY A 189 -12.45 -1.58 -14.15
CA GLY A 189 -12.53 -1.56 -15.61
C GLY A 189 -13.66 -0.69 -16.15
N LYS A 190 -13.61 -0.36 -17.43
CA LYS A 190 -14.72 0.22 -18.22
C LYS A 190 -15.54 -0.87 -18.87
N GLU A 191 -16.85 -0.68 -19.02
CA GLU A 191 -17.70 -1.66 -19.72
C GLU A 191 -17.32 -1.83 -21.20
N THR A 192 -16.98 -0.72 -21.85
CA THR A 192 -16.53 -0.67 -23.24
C THR A 192 -15.37 0.31 -23.39
N ASN A 193 -14.93 0.47 -24.62
CA ASN A 193 -13.78 1.29 -25.00
C ASN A 193 -14.11 2.79 -24.98
N ALA A 194 -15.35 3.16 -24.68
CA ALA A 194 -15.77 4.55 -24.65
C ALA A 194 -15.21 5.26 -23.41
N TRP A 195 -14.44 6.32 -23.62
CA TRP A 195 -13.93 7.16 -22.53
C TRP A 195 -15.04 7.73 -21.65
N THR A 196 -16.25 7.93 -22.17
CA THR A 196 -17.38 8.51 -21.43
C THR A 196 -18.12 7.51 -20.54
N GLU A 197 -17.76 6.23 -20.58
CA GLU A 197 -18.46 5.23 -19.81
C GLU A 197 -18.05 5.22 -18.35
N PRO A 198 -19.01 4.93 -17.46
CA PRO A 198 -18.69 4.75 -16.06
C PRO A 198 -17.78 3.52 -15.92
N HIS A 199 -16.87 3.61 -14.97
CA HIS A 199 -16.11 2.43 -14.57
C HIS A 199 -16.95 1.56 -13.66
N ALA A 200 -16.52 0.33 -13.56
CA ALA A 200 -17.14 -0.68 -12.75
C ALA A 200 -16.07 -1.55 -12.10
N ILE A 201 -16.48 -2.19 -11.01
CA ILE A 201 -15.71 -3.22 -10.33
C ILE A 201 -16.24 -4.57 -10.75
N TYR A 202 -15.34 -5.44 -11.19
CA TYR A 202 -15.61 -6.78 -11.67
C TYR A 202 -14.98 -7.82 -10.76
N ILE A 203 -15.50 -9.04 -10.80
CA ILE A 203 -14.76 -10.23 -10.38
C ILE A 203 -14.55 -11.14 -11.59
N HIS A 204 -13.41 -11.84 -11.61
CA HIS A 204 -13.16 -12.89 -12.59
C HIS A 204 -13.51 -14.25 -11.99
N SER A 205 -14.58 -14.87 -12.49
CA SER A 205 -15.00 -16.20 -12.03
C SER A 205 -15.37 -17.09 -13.21
N GLY A 206 -14.68 -18.23 -13.33
CA GLY A 206 -15.00 -19.23 -14.36
C GLY A 206 -14.78 -18.77 -15.80
N GLY A 207 -13.81 -17.90 -16.06
CA GLY A 207 -13.50 -17.40 -17.41
C GLY A 207 -14.46 -16.32 -17.92
N SER A 208 -15.26 -15.72 -17.03
CA SER A 208 -16.15 -14.60 -17.34
C SER A 208 -16.05 -13.54 -16.27
N LEU A 209 -16.23 -12.29 -16.68
CA LEU A 209 -16.29 -11.15 -15.78
C LEU A 209 -17.72 -10.92 -15.32
N GLN A 210 -17.90 -10.82 -14.01
CA GLN A 210 -19.15 -10.39 -13.41
C GLN A 210 -18.97 -8.98 -12.88
N LYS A 211 -19.85 -8.08 -13.32
CA LYS A 211 -19.91 -6.71 -12.81
C LYS A 211 -20.59 -6.67 -11.44
N VAL A 212 -19.84 -6.28 -10.43
CA VAL A 212 -20.30 -6.20 -9.03
C VAL A 212 -20.80 -4.81 -8.68
N VAL A 213 -20.07 -3.76 -9.09
CA VAL A 213 -20.42 -2.36 -8.82
C VAL A 213 -20.28 -1.54 -10.09
N ASP A 214 -21.33 -0.83 -10.49
CA ASP A 214 -21.29 0.30 -11.41
C ASP A 214 -21.02 1.57 -10.61
N VAL A 215 -19.83 2.14 -10.79
CA VAL A 215 -19.35 3.29 -10.03
C VAL A 215 -20.06 4.58 -10.48
N GLY A 216 -20.77 4.58 -11.62
CA GLY A 216 -21.61 5.71 -12.04
C GLY A 216 -20.85 6.99 -12.39
N GLY A 217 -19.56 6.86 -12.70
CA GLY A 217 -18.65 7.94 -13.09
C GLY A 217 -17.33 7.36 -13.55
N TYR A 218 -16.37 8.22 -13.81
CA TYR A 218 -15.00 7.78 -14.01
C TYR A 218 -14.48 7.34 -12.65
N SER A 219 -14.28 6.03 -12.46
CA SER A 219 -13.67 5.47 -11.25
C SER A 219 -12.17 5.66 -11.31
N CYS A 220 -11.60 5.62 -10.14
CA CYS A 220 -10.24 5.94 -9.81
C CYS A 220 -10.15 5.37 -8.38
N GLY A 221 -9.12 4.62 -8.06
CA GLY A 221 -9.16 3.27 -7.50
C GLY A 221 -10.22 2.75 -6.51
N PHE A 222 -9.92 1.65 -5.84
CA PHE A 222 -10.81 1.00 -4.88
C PHE A 222 -10.04 0.15 -3.88
N ALA A 223 -10.49 0.10 -2.64
CA ALA A 223 -9.87 -0.74 -1.61
C ALA A 223 -10.93 -1.44 -0.77
N PHE A 224 -10.54 -2.53 -0.12
CA PHE A 224 -11.35 -3.17 0.92
C PHE A 224 -10.80 -2.82 2.31
N ASP A 225 -11.67 -2.53 3.28
CA ASP A 225 -11.26 -2.49 4.70
C ASP A 225 -11.13 -3.90 5.30
N ASP A 226 -10.79 -4.03 6.59
CA ASP A 226 -10.61 -5.34 7.24
C ASP A 226 -11.91 -6.12 7.41
N GLU A 227 -13.05 -5.44 7.37
CA GLU A 227 -14.37 -6.05 7.45
C GLU A 227 -14.90 -6.53 6.09
N GLY A 228 -14.23 -6.18 4.99
CA GLY A 228 -14.63 -6.53 3.62
C GLY A 228 -15.59 -5.53 2.99
N ASN A 229 -15.72 -4.33 3.57
CA ASN A 229 -16.45 -3.24 2.94
C ASN A 229 -15.59 -2.68 1.80
N LEU A 230 -16.25 -2.34 0.69
CA LEU A 230 -15.60 -1.83 -0.50
C LEU A 230 -15.70 -0.31 -0.54
N TYR A 231 -14.55 0.36 -0.73
CA TYR A 231 -14.44 1.78 -1.01
C TYR A 231 -14.11 1.96 -2.47
N THR A 232 -14.86 2.80 -3.19
CA THR A 232 -14.56 3.13 -4.59
C THR A 232 -14.42 4.64 -4.73
N GLY A 233 -13.35 5.12 -5.34
CA GLY A 233 -13.24 6.51 -5.76
C GLY A 233 -14.03 6.78 -7.04
N THR A 234 -14.56 7.99 -7.19
CA THR A 234 -15.29 8.40 -8.38
C THR A 234 -15.17 9.89 -8.64
N TYR A 235 -15.18 10.26 -9.93
CA TYR A 235 -15.47 11.62 -10.36
C TYR A 235 -16.49 11.62 -11.50
N THR A 236 -17.29 12.68 -11.55
CA THR A 236 -18.25 12.93 -12.63
C THR A 236 -17.83 14.18 -13.38
N SER A 237 -17.80 14.15 -14.72
CA SER A 237 -17.40 15.29 -15.59
C SER A 237 -18.60 16.14 -16.08
N SER A 238 -19.72 16.12 -15.34
CA SER A 238 -21.01 16.60 -15.85
C SER A 238 -21.35 18.06 -15.54
N GLY A 239 -20.42 18.86 -14.98
CA GLY A 239 -20.60 20.32 -14.92
C GLY A 239 -19.72 21.07 -13.92
N PRO A 240 -19.96 22.38 -13.70
CA PRO A 240 -19.15 23.23 -12.80
C PRO A 240 -19.22 22.84 -11.31
N THR A 241 -19.88 21.73 -10.98
CA THR A 241 -19.84 21.07 -9.68
C THR A 241 -19.44 19.62 -9.89
N ASP A 242 -18.39 19.37 -10.67
CA ASP A 242 -17.76 18.05 -10.74
C ASP A 242 -17.39 17.67 -9.31
N ARG A 243 -18.14 16.71 -8.76
CA ARG A 243 -17.99 16.28 -7.39
C ARG A 243 -17.30 14.94 -7.39
N GLN A 244 -16.35 14.85 -6.48
CA GLN A 244 -15.57 13.65 -6.27
C GLN A 244 -15.98 13.03 -4.97
N TYR A 245 -16.07 11.72 -5.01
CA TYR A 245 -16.53 10.98 -3.88
C TYR A 245 -15.71 9.73 -3.70
N VAL A 246 -15.56 9.34 -2.45
CA VAL A 246 -15.35 7.95 -2.10
C VAL A 246 -16.71 7.40 -1.67
N ARG A 247 -17.10 6.27 -2.27
CA ARG A 247 -18.33 5.57 -1.93
C ARG A 247 -18.00 4.30 -1.18
N LEU A 248 -18.74 4.06 -0.10
CA LEU A 248 -18.62 2.87 0.71
C LEU A 248 -19.80 1.93 0.45
N TYR A 249 -19.51 0.66 0.23
CA TYR A 249 -20.47 -0.44 0.14
C TYR A 249 -20.16 -1.46 1.22
N SER A 250 -21.17 -1.90 1.95
CA SER A 250 -20.96 -2.89 3.01
C SER A 250 -20.56 -4.26 2.44
N THR A 251 -19.81 -5.03 3.22
CA THR A 251 -19.47 -6.43 2.91
C THR A 251 -20.69 -7.26 2.54
N ALA A 252 -21.82 -7.05 3.22
CA ALA A 252 -23.07 -7.76 2.93
C ALA A 252 -23.64 -7.43 1.54
N GLN A 253 -23.54 -6.17 1.09
CA GLN A 253 -23.95 -5.77 -0.25
C GLN A 253 -23.05 -6.40 -1.31
N ILE A 254 -21.74 -6.36 -1.11
CA ILE A 254 -20.76 -6.95 -2.03
C ILE A 254 -20.98 -8.46 -2.13
N ARG A 255 -21.07 -9.17 -1.01
CA ARG A 255 -21.33 -10.61 -0.99
C ARG A 255 -22.63 -10.97 -1.70
N ASN A 256 -23.70 -10.21 -1.46
CA ASN A 256 -24.99 -10.44 -2.11
C ASN A 256 -24.90 -10.19 -3.63
N ALA A 257 -24.18 -9.15 -4.05
CA ALA A 257 -23.93 -8.84 -5.45
C ALA A 257 -23.15 -9.93 -6.16
N VAL A 258 -22.07 -10.41 -5.53
CA VAL A 258 -21.26 -11.53 -6.00
C VAL A 258 -22.12 -12.79 -6.14
N THR A 259 -22.78 -13.22 -5.05
CA THR A 259 -23.51 -14.50 -4.99
C THR A 259 -24.70 -14.57 -5.96
N ASN A 260 -25.42 -13.46 -6.13
CA ASN A 260 -26.65 -13.43 -6.94
C ASN A 260 -26.44 -12.86 -8.34
N SER A 261 -25.18 -12.57 -8.73
CA SER A 261 -24.86 -11.95 -10.01
C SER A 261 -25.65 -10.66 -10.27
N THR A 262 -25.80 -9.83 -9.24
CA THR A 262 -26.42 -8.50 -9.35
C THR A 262 -25.36 -7.41 -9.34
N THR A 263 -25.66 -6.28 -9.97
CA THR A 263 -24.77 -5.10 -9.99
C THR A 263 -25.31 -4.03 -9.05
N LEU A 264 -24.49 -3.59 -8.11
CA LEU A 264 -24.73 -2.40 -7.30
C LEU A 264 -24.45 -1.14 -8.11
N THR A 265 -25.09 -0.04 -7.77
CA THR A 265 -24.91 1.27 -8.38
C THR A 265 -24.40 2.27 -7.36
N ALA A 266 -23.96 3.43 -7.82
CA ALA A 266 -23.66 4.58 -6.95
C ALA A 266 -24.76 4.92 -5.92
N SER A 267 -26.03 4.60 -6.20
CA SER A 267 -27.16 4.85 -5.29
C SER A 267 -27.30 3.82 -4.17
N ASP A 268 -26.64 2.67 -4.31
CA ASP A 268 -26.62 1.61 -3.30
C ASP A 268 -25.53 1.85 -2.23
N ALA A 269 -24.61 2.80 -2.43
CA ALA A 269 -23.58 3.11 -1.46
C ALA A 269 -24.18 3.55 -0.11
N ILE A 270 -23.67 2.99 0.98
CA ILE A 270 -24.13 3.31 2.35
C ILE A 270 -23.53 4.61 2.88
N SER A 271 -22.39 5.03 2.33
CA SER A 271 -21.79 6.34 2.57
C SER A 271 -21.24 6.90 1.27
N THR A 272 -21.29 8.22 1.15
CA THR A 272 -20.71 8.98 0.05
C THR A 272 -19.94 10.13 0.67
N ILE A 273 -18.61 10.00 0.65
CA ILE A 273 -17.68 10.90 1.32
C ILE A 273 -17.14 11.87 0.26
N PRO A 274 -17.47 13.16 0.33
CA PRO A 274 -16.94 14.13 -0.62
C PRO A 274 -15.43 14.31 -0.41
N ILE A 275 -14.66 14.30 -1.49
CA ILE A 275 -13.25 14.68 -1.44
C ILE A 275 -13.19 16.20 -1.28
N PRO A 276 -12.55 16.74 -0.23
CA PRO A 276 -12.47 18.17 0.00
C PRO A 276 -11.79 18.89 -1.17
N ALA A 277 -12.41 19.97 -1.65
CA ALA A 277 -11.71 20.89 -2.53
C ALA A 277 -10.58 21.57 -1.74
N GLY A 278 -9.34 21.46 -2.21
CA GLY A 278 -8.10 21.91 -1.57
C GLY A 278 -7.89 23.42 -1.57
N GLY A 279 -8.91 24.18 -1.20
CA GLY A 279 -8.77 25.57 -0.76
C GLY A 279 -9.11 26.64 -1.79
N ASN A 280 -8.95 26.37 -3.10
CA ASN A 280 -9.42 27.29 -4.14
C ASN A 280 -10.76 26.79 -4.71
N SER A 281 -11.81 27.60 -4.57
CA SER A 281 -13.16 27.28 -5.04
C SER A 281 -13.31 27.14 -6.56
N ALA A 282 -12.22 27.24 -7.32
CA ALA A 282 -12.17 27.07 -8.77
C ALA A 282 -11.49 25.74 -9.19
N ASP A 283 -10.92 25.00 -8.24
CA ASP A 283 -10.17 23.80 -8.56
C ASP A 283 -11.14 22.63 -8.76
N THR A 284 -11.38 22.28 -10.03
CA THR A 284 -12.04 21.04 -10.44
C THR A 284 -11.04 19.88 -10.39
N TYR A 285 -10.97 19.18 -9.28
CA TYR A 285 -10.12 17.99 -9.10
C TYR A 285 -10.35 16.96 -10.23
N LEU A 286 -9.37 16.07 -10.49
CA LEU A 286 -9.46 15.02 -11.52
C LEU A 286 -9.88 13.62 -11.03
N GLY A 287 -9.92 13.35 -9.73
CA GLY A 287 -10.57 12.18 -9.16
C GLY A 287 -9.79 11.65 -7.97
N ALA A 288 -10.34 10.67 -7.27
CA ALA A 288 -9.59 9.84 -6.33
C ALA A 288 -8.76 8.80 -7.11
N ASN A 289 -7.53 9.06 -7.54
CA ASN A 289 -6.83 8.22 -8.51
C ASN A 289 -6.64 6.76 -8.07
N ASP A 290 -6.33 6.58 -6.79
CA ASP A 290 -6.07 5.27 -6.21
C ASP A 290 -6.49 5.20 -4.74
N LEU A 291 -6.82 4.00 -4.26
CA LEU A 291 -7.21 3.75 -2.88
C LEU A 291 -6.41 2.58 -2.30
N GLU A 292 -5.92 2.74 -1.07
CA GLU A 292 -5.19 1.67 -0.37
C GLU A 292 -5.66 1.53 1.08
N ARG A 293 -5.53 0.32 1.63
CA ARG A 293 -5.91 0.03 3.01
C ARG A 293 -4.70 -0.30 3.88
N ASP A 294 -4.62 0.31 5.05
CA ASP A 294 -3.69 -0.13 6.09
C ASP A 294 -4.22 -1.33 6.93
N PRO A 295 -3.37 -1.97 7.76
CA PRO A 295 -3.76 -3.06 8.65
C PRO A 295 -4.74 -2.74 9.78
N ASP A 296 -5.12 -1.48 9.98
CA ASP A 296 -6.17 -1.10 10.94
C ASP A 296 -7.49 -0.77 10.22
N GLY A 297 -7.56 -0.97 8.91
CA GLY A 297 -8.74 -0.74 8.10
C GLY A 297 -8.96 0.71 7.67
N ASN A 298 -7.99 1.61 7.87
CA ASN A 298 -8.09 2.96 7.33
C ASN A 298 -7.85 2.93 5.82
N ILE A 299 -8.55 3.81 5.10
CA ILE A 299 -8.45 3.91 3.65
C ILE A 299 -7.73 5.20 3.29
N TYR A 300 -6.71 5.06 2.47
CA TYR A 300 -5.95 6.16 1.89
C TYR A 300 -6.41 6.40 0.47
N VAL A 301 -6.47 7.66 0.09
CA VAL A 301 -7.03 8.10 -1.19
C VAL A 301 -6.07 9.10 -1.79
N THR A 302 -5.48 8.77 -2.93
CA THR A 302 -4.77 9.79 -3.73
C THR A 302 -5.77 10.58 -4.54
N ALA A 303 -5.52 11.87 -4.74
CA ALA A 303 -6.36 12.68 -5.61
C ALA A 303 -5.55 13.76 -6.33
N ASN A 304 -5.87 13.96 -7.61
CA ASN A 304 -5.24 14.99 -8.43
C ASN A 304 -6.00 16.32 -8.33
N GLY A 305 -5.25 17.40 -8.09
CA GLY A 305 -5.69 18.77 -8.23
C GLY A 305 -6.16 19.12 -9.65
N SER A 306 -6.75 20.30 -9.80
CA SER A 306 -7.47 20.61 -11.05
C SER A 306 -6.57 20.80 -12.25
N TRP A 307 -7.08 20.35 -13.40
CA TRP A 307 -6.59 20.71 -14.73
C TRP A 307 -6.74 22.21 -14.98
N ASN A 308 -5.85 23.03 -14.44
CA ASN A 308 -5.67 24.37 -14.96
C ASN A 308 -4.93 24.22 -16.30
N ALA A 309 -5.39 24.90 -17.35
CA ALA A 309 -4.82 24.81 -18.71
C ALA A 309 -3.31 25.11 -18.80
N ASN A 310 -2.70 25.54 -17.69
CA ASN A 310 -1.28 25.81 -17.58
C ASN A 310 -0.44 24.66 -17.01
N PHE A 311 -1.01 23.52 -16.58
CA PHE A 311 -0.35 22.31 -16.03
C PHE A 311 0.67 22.50 -14.87
N ASN A 312 1.13 23.72 -14.62
CA ASN A 312 2.26 24.04 -13.73
C ASN A 312 1.89 24.04 -12.23
N SER A 313 0.76 23.44 -11.84
CA SER A 313 0.30 23.43 -10.45
C SER A 313 -0.60 22.25 -10.12
N ASP A 314 -0.49 21.14 -10.85
CA ASP A 314 -1.24 19.92 -10.50
C ASP A 314 -0.68 19.43 -9.15
N LEU A 315 -1.41 19.75 -8.07
CA LEU A 315 -1.05 19.31 -6.72
C LEU A 315 -1.68 17.95 -6.49
N GLY A 316 -0.85 16.98 -6.15
CA GLY A 316 -1.29 15.72 -5.59
C GLY A 316 -1.73 15.89 -4.14
N PHE A 317 -2.76 15.15 -3.75
CA PHE A 317 -3.27 15.11 -2.38
C PHE A 317 -3.40 13.67 -1.93
N VAL A 318 -3.11 13.42 -0.65
CA VAL A 318 -3.46 12.15 -0.01
C VAL A 318 -4.39 12.43 1.14
N PHE A 319 -5.52 11.72 1.15
CA PHE A 319 -6.50 11.76 2.21
C PHE A 319 -6.57 10.43 2.93
N ARG A 320 -6.96 10.44 4.21
CA ARG A 320 -7.27 9.27 5.01
C ARG A 320 -8.74 9.28 5.40
N ILE A 321 -9.42 8.15 5.23
CA ILE A 321 -10.72 7.84 5.80
C ILE A 321 -10.46 6.86 6.94
N ASP A 322 -10.89 7.20 8.15
CA ASP A 322 -10.71 6.32 9.31
C ASP A 322 -11.56 5.05 9.15
N ALA A 323 -11.08 3.93 9.70
CA ALA A 323 -11.73 2.63 9.61
C ALA A 323 -13.21 2.62 10.01
N CYS A 324 -14.03 1.86 9.26
CA CYS A 324 -15.47 1.77 9.49
C CYS A 324 -15.81 0.77 10.61
N THR A 325 -15.68 1.22 11.85
CA THR A 325 -15.97 0.38 13.04
C THR A 325 -17.47 0.10 13.29
N ASP A 326 -18.38 0.87 12.68
CA ASP A 326 -19.83 0.62 12.70
C ASP A 326 -20.46 0.99 11.36
N ILE A 327 -20.87 -0.04 10.62
CA ILE A 327 -21.49 0.11 9.30
C ILE A 327 -22.82 0.89 9.31
N ASN A 328 -23.47 1.03 10.48
CA ASN A 328 -24.68 1.84 10.63
C ASN A 328 -24.38 3.32 10.84
N ASN A 329 -23.12 3.65 11.15
CA ASN A 329 -22.60 4.99 11.28
C ASN A 329 -21.27 5.10 10.51
N PRO A 330 -21.30 4.90 9.18
CA PRO A 330 -20.09 4.84 8.38
C PRO A 330 -19.35 6.19 8.38
N PRO A 331 -18.04 6.20 8.06
CA PRO A 331 -17.29 7.44 7.88
C PRO A 331 -17.98 8.36 6.87
N THR A 332 -18.04 9.65 7.19
CA THR A 332 -18.65 10.69 6.33
C THR A 332 -17.67 11.80 5.95
N SER A 333 -16.42 11.67 6.37
CA SER A 333 -15.35 12.65 6.14
C SER A 333 -14.03 11.95 5.92
N MET A 334 -13.07 12.69 5.37
CA MET A 334 -11.69 12.29 5.26
C MET A 334 -10.78 13.40 5.78
N THR A 335 -9.62 13.01 6.27
CA THR A 335 -8.57 13.90 6.76
C THR A 335 -7.51 14.02 5.68
N LYS A 336 -7.22 15.23 5.23
CA LYS A 336 -6.07 15.49 4.36
C LYS A 336 -4.80 15.19 5.16
N ILE A 337 -4.04 14.19 4.75
CA ILE A 337 -2.79 13.84 5.41
C ILE A 337 -1.63 14.55 4.71
N ALA A 338 -1.53 14.44 3.38
CA ALA A 338 -0.46 15.07 2.63
C ALA A 338 -1.03 16.03 1.57
N SER A 339 -0.39 17.19 1.46
CA SER A 339 -0.41 18.01 0.24
C SER A 339 1.01 18.41 -0.06
N GLY A 340 1.45 18.16 -1.28
CA GLY A 340 2.79 18.52 -1.69
C GLY A 340 2.76 19.12 -3.07
N SER A 341 3.47 20.23 -3.24
CA SER A 341 4.17 20.50 -4.49
C SER A 341 5.15 19.34 -4.66
N PHE A 342 4.71 18.24 -5.27
CA PHE A 342 5.57 17.17 -5.77
C PHE A 342 6.44 17.77 -6.87
N ASP A 343 7.41 18.60 -6.48
CA ASP A 343 8.11 19.59 -7.29
C ASP A 343 7.18 20.41 -8.21
N SER A 344 6.91 21.68 -7.88
CA SER A 344 6.10 22.58 -8.72
C SER A 344 6.54 22.72 -10.20
N THR A 345 7.71 22.18 -10.58
CA THR A 345 8.18 22.10 -11.96
C THR A 345 7.80 20.79 -12.67
N LYS A 346 7.26 19.80 -11.95
CA LYS A 346 6.79 18.51 -12.43
C LYS A 346 5.25 18.54 -12.42
N THR A 347 4.65 18.30 -13.57
CA THR A 347 3.19 18.25 -13.72
C THR A 347 2.76 16.80 -13.60
N ASP A 348 2.50 16.34 -12.39
CA ASP A 348 2.39 14.91 -12.10
C ASP A 348 0.93 14.48 -11.84
N TRP A 349 0.58 13.30 -12.32
CA TRP A 349 -0.63 12.60 -11.96
C TRP A 349 -0.26 11.50 -10.98
N GLN A 350 -0.66 11.65 -9.72
CA GLN A 350 -0.52 10.58 -8.74
C GLN A 350 -1.43 9.43 -9.16
N LYS A 351 -0.88 8.36 -9.74
CA LYS A 351 -1.73 7.27 -10.25
C LYS A 351 -1.87 6.12 -9.29
N SER A 352 -0.82 5.88 -8.52
CA SER A 352 -0.68 4.65 -7.78
C SER A 352 -0.31 4.96 -6.34
N LEU A 353 -0.90 4.18 -5.46
CA LEU A 353 -0.68 4.16 -4.05
C LEU A 353 -0.31 2.72 -3.72
N ALA A 354 0.66 2.49 -2.84
CA ALA A 354 0.91 1.15 -2.33
C ALA A 354 1.10 1.19 -0.83
N TYR A 355 0.56 0.16 -0.19
CA TYR A 355 0.76 -0.10 1.22
C TYR A 355 1.69 -1.29 1.43
N ASP A 356 2.72 -1.17 2.27
CA ASP A 356 3.69 -2.25 2.50
C ASP A 356 3.27 -3.31 3.55
N GLY A 357 2.11 -3.11 4.17
CA GLY A 357 1.31 -4.20 4.74
C GLY A 357 1.53 -4.56 6.21
N ALA A 358 2.53 -4.02 6.93
CA ALA A 358 2.85 -4.57 8.26
C ALA A 358 2.45 -3.75 9.50
N SER A 359 1.83 -2.56 9.40
CA SER A 359 1.14 -1.88 10.54
C SER A 359 0.46 -0.56 10.14
N ASN A 360 -0.40 0.13 10.94
CA ASN A 360 -1.18 1.37 10.57
C ASN A 360 -0.45 2.73 10.72
N LEU A 361 -0.45 3.61 9.70
CA LEU A 361 0.20 4.95 9.77
C LEU A 361 -0.19 5.80 11.00
N ALA A 362 -1.43 5.70 11.52
CA ALA A 362 -1.91 6.41 12.70
C ALA A 362 -1.43 5.82 14.03
N SER A 363 -1.15 4.51 14.09
CA SER A 363 -0.45 3.89 15.22
C SER A 363 1.06 4.11 15.15
N GLY A 364 1.55 4.69 14.04
CA GLY A 364 2.95 4.79 13.64
C GLY A 364 3.57 3.40 13.44
N GLY A 365 4.73 3.32 12.81
CA GLY A 365 5.77 2.45 13.37
C GLY A 365 6.03 3.00 14.75
N HIS A 366 5.19 2.65 15.71
CA HIS A 366 5.02 3.33 17.00
C HIS A 366 4.99 4.86 16.94
N TYR A 367 3.78 5.40 17.11
CA TYR A 367 3.60 6.73 17.66
C TYR A 367 4.22 6.74 19.06
N ASN A 368 5.43 7.27 19.23
CA ASN A 368 5.81 7.81 20.53
C ASN A 368 4.97 9.09 20.71
N PRO A 369 3.98 9.13 21.62
CA PRO A 369 3.13 10.31 21.80
C PRO A 369 3.89 11.55 22.30
N THR A 370 5.21 11.46 22.48
CA THR A 370 6.11 12.57 22.82
C THR A 370 7.00 13.05 21.67
N SER A 371 7.07 12.36 20.53
CA SER A 371 7.83 12.79 19.34
C SER A 371 6.95 12.81 18.08
N SER A 372 7.13 13.82 17.26
CA SER A 372 6.31 14.10 16.06
C SER A 372 6.75 13.37 14.79
N SER A 373 7.78 12.53 14.85
CA SER A 373 8.36 11.84 13.69
C SER A 373 7.68 10.50 13.45
N MET A 374 7.13 10.30 12.25
CA MET A 374 6.71 8.98 11.76
C MET A 374 7.94 8.21 11.29
N THR A 375 8.05 6.94 11.66
CA THR A 375 9.23 6.11 11.38
C THR A 375 8.76 4.89 10.60
N GLY A 376 9.40 4.61 9.46
CA GLY A 376 8.95 3.59 8.51
C GLY A 376 7.69 4.00 7.74
N ASN A 377 7.88 4.53 6.54
CA ASN A 377 6.86 4.72 5.51
C ASN A 377 6.15 3.41 5.31
N ARG A 378 4.83 3.47 5.29
CA ARG A 378 3.99 2.37 4.85
C ARG A 378 3.19 2.69 3.61
N LEU A 379 3.17 3.96 3.22
CA LEU A 379 2.37 4.45 2.11
C LEU A 379 3.28 5.10 1.08
N TYR A 380 3.25 4.56 -0.12
CA TYR A 380 4.08 4.95 -1.25
C TYR A 380 3.19 5.52 -2.33
N VAL A 381 3.61 6.63 -2.92
CA VAL A 381 2.93 7.28 -4.02
C VAL A 381 3.84 7.22 -5.23
N ASP A 382 3.29 6.71 -6.32
CA ASP A 382 3.91 6.74 -7.63
C ASP A 382 3.67 8.10 -8.29
N GLN A 383 4.75 8.74 -8.69
CA GLN A 383 4.79 10.07 -9.30
C GLN A 383 5.29 9.94 -10.74
N ASP A 384 4.35 10.00 -11.67
CA ASP A 384 4.63 10.00 -13.09
C ASP A 384 5.15 11.34 -13.59
N PHE A 385 6.37 11.29 -14.11
CA PHE A 385 6.93 12.44 -14.78
C PHE A 385 6.12 12.80 -16.05
N ALA A 386 5.76 14.08 -16.18
CA ALA A 386 4.99 14.57 -17.32
C ALA A 386 5.61 14.14 -18.65
N TRP A 387 4.76 13.71 -19.59
CA TRP A 387 5.19 13.17 -20.88
C TRP A 387 6.29 14.04 -21.53
N GLY A 388 7.46 13.45 -21.73
CA GLY A 388 8.56 14.08 -22.49
C GLY A 388 9.50 14.97 -21.68
N SER A 389 9.35 15.03 -20.37
CA SER A 389 10.17 15.89 -19.52
C SER A 389 11.57 15.32 -19.24
N GLY A 390 11.81 14.03 -19.52
CA GLY A 390 13.13 13.39 -19.51
C GLY A 390 13.76 13.16 -18.12
N GLY A 391 13.06 13.51 -17.05
CA GLY A 391 13.42 13.19 -15.67
C GLY A 391 13.08 11.75 -15.32
N PRO A 392 13.75 11.18 -14.31
CA PRO A 392 13.38 9.87 -13.79
C PRO A 392 12.00 9.97 -13.14
N ASP A 393 11.29 8.88 -13.23
CA ASP A 393 10.05 8.62 -12.54
C ASP A 393 10.35 8.37 -11.04
N VAL A 394 9.42 8.77 -10.16
CA VAL A 394 9.67 8.97 -8.74
C VAL A 394 8.70 8.15 -7.91
N VAL A 395 9.22 7.42 -6.93
CA VAL A 395 8.41 6.85 -5.86
C VAL A 395 8.69 7.64 -4.60
N SER A 396 7.64 8.15 -3.98
CA SER A 396 7.74 8.86 -2.71
C SER A 396 6.99 8.14 -1.63
N GLY A 397 7.64 7.91 -0.50
CA GLY A 397 6.94 7.53 0.70
C GLY A 397 6.49 8.77 1.48
N LEU A 398 5.35 8.64 2.16
CA LEU A 398 4.78 9.72 2.96
C LEU A 398 5.27 9.65 4.42
N GLY A 399 6.20 10.52 4.80
CA GLY A 399 6.80 10.51 6.14
C GLY A 399 7.72 11.70 6.43
N ASP A 400 8.66 11.55 7.35
CA ASP A 400 9.70 12.55 7.66
C ASP A 400 10.89 12.39 6.70
N ASP A 401 11.30 13.45 6.01
CA ASP A 401 12.45 13.43 5.09
C ASP A 401 13.80 13.55 5.83
N ALA A 402 13.76 13.67 7.16
CA ALA A 402 14.93 13.62 8.01
C ALA A 402 15.75 12.35 7.77
N ASN A 403 17.02 12.42 8.14
CA ASN A 403 17.91 11.27 8.24
C ASN A 403 18.61 11.37 9.60
N SER A 404 17.94 10.83 10.61
CA SER A 404 18.26 11.03 12.01
C SER A 404 19.55 10.33 12.44
N ASP A 405 19.92 9.24 11.78
CA ASP A 405 21.12 8.45 12.08
C ASP A 405 22.29 8.65 11.09
N SER A 406 22.07 9.44 10.04
CA SER A 406 23.03 9.78 8.98
C SER A 406 23.51 8.60 8.13
N ASP A 407 22.69 7.57 7.92
CA ASP A 407 23.06 6.38 7.15
C ASP A 407 22.81 6.48 5.62
N SER A 408 22.34 7.64 5.15
CA SER A 408 21.90 7.96 3.78
C SER A 408 20.51 7.45 3.38
N ILE A 409 19.78 6.79 4.27
CA ILE A 409 18.37 6.42 4.12
C ILE A 409 17.52 7.45 4.87
N PRO A 410 16.51 8.08 4.24
CA PRO A 410 15.60 8.95 4.99
C PRO A 410 14.81 8.14 6.02
N ASP A 411 14.49 8.72 7.17
CA ASP A 411 13.75 8.11 8.29
C ASP A 411 12.44 7.48 7.84
N CYS A 412 11.85 8.07 6.81
CA CYS A 412 10.65 7.56 6.19
C CYS A 412 10.92 6.25 5.40
N PHE A 413 12.07 6.01 4.78
CA PHE A 413 12.38 4.70 4.19
C PHE A 413 13.10 3.75 5.15
N ASP A 414 13.59 4.27 6.28
CA ASP A 414 14.48 3.60 7.19
C ASP A 414 13.75 2.68 8.21
N ASN A 415 13.99 1.37 8.12
CA ASN A 415 13.49 0.38 9.08
C ASN A 415 14.27 0.36 10.42
N ALA A 416 15.26 1.24 10.58
CA ALA A 416 15.93 1.51 11.84
C ALA A 416 16.38 2.98 12.01
N TYR A 417 15.55 3.97 11.69
CA TYR A 417 15.88 5.42 11.60
C TYR A 417 16.76 6.11 12.68
N LEU A 418 16.97 5.51 13.86
CA LEU A 418 17.91 6.01 14.88
C LEU A 418 19.20 5.18 15.00
N THR A 419 19.39 4.17 14.15
CA THR A 419 20.47 3.19 14.18
C THR A 419 20.93 2.87 12.77
N THR A 420 22.10 3.40 12.42
CA THR A 420 22.69 3.26 11.08
C THR A 420 22.62 1.84 10.55
N ASN A 421 21.88 1.65 9.46
CA ASN A 421 21.67 0.35 8.84
C ASN A 421 21.41 0.50 7.33
N ALA A 422 22.33 1.13 6.62
CA ALA A 422 22.21 1.41 5.18
C ALA A 422 21.92 0.20 4.26
N ASN A 423 21.99 -1.04 4.76
CA ASN A 423 21.58 -2.25 4.02
C ASN A 423 20.07 -2.55 4.14
N GLN A 424 19.37 -1.97 5.12
CA GLN A 424 17.95 -2.10 5.43
C GLN A 424 17.49 -3.56 5.52
N ILE A 425 18.38 -4.43 6.01
CA ILE A 425 18.08 -5.85 6.17
C ILE A 425 17.06 -6.02 7.30
N ASP A 426 15.97 -6.71 6.99
CA ASP A 426 14.88 -7.09 7.88
C ASP A 426 14.53 -8.55 7.53
N ALA A 427 15.12 -9.47 8.29
CA ALA A 427 15.17 -10.87 7.91
C ALA A 427 13.89 -11.66 8.24
N ASP A 428 13.11 -11.24 9.24
CA ASP A 428 11.86 -11.88 9.64
C ASP A 428 10.61 -11.11 9.18
N LEU A 429 10.79 -9.96 8.52
CA LEU A 429 9.76 -9.16 7.85
C LEU A 429 8.81 -8.45 8.81
N ASP A 430 9.31 -8.05 9.97
CA ASP A 430 8.52 -7.36 10.98
C ASP A 430 8.64 -5.82 10.92
N MET A 431 9.42 -5.31 9.94
CA MET A 431 9.76 -3.91 9.68
C MET A 431 10.78 -3.28 10.62
N TYR A 432 11.43 -4.05 11.48
CA TYR A 432 12.58 -3.57 12.21
C TYR A 432 13.84 -4.10 11.54
N GLY A 433 14.72 -3.18 11.12
CA GLY A 433 16.00 -3.59 10.56
C GLY A 433 16.77 -4.41 11.59
N ASN A 434 17.37 -5.54 11.19
CA ASN A 434 18.17 -6.44 12.05
C ASN A 434 19.13 -5.68 12.99
N MET A 435 19.69 -4.58 12.50
CA MET A 435 20.63 -3.77 13.26
C MET A 435 20.00 -3.20 14.51
N ALA A 436 18.70 -2.88 14.49
CA ALA A 436 17.90 -2.43 15.62
C ALA A 436 17.07 -3.57 16.24
N ASP A 437 16.64 -4.57 15.49
CA ASP A 437 15.71 -5.57 16.03
C ASP A 437 16.35 -6.54 17.03
N GLY A 438 15.82 -6.54 18.26
CA GLY A 438 16.20 -7.48 19.31
C GLY A 438 15.02 -8.32 19.82
N ASP A 439 13.84 -8.24 19.21
CA ASP A 439 12.64 -8.97 19.60
C ASP A 439 12.35 -10.11 18.62
N PHE A 440 13.22 -11.12 18.61
CA PHE A 440 13.15 -12.23 17.65
C PHE A 440 11.88 -13.09 17.69
N ASN A 441 10.94 -12.81 18.61
CA ASN A 441 9.67 -13.53 18.73
C ASN A 441 8.44 -12.64 18.46
N ASN A 442 8.65 -11.35 18.18
CA ASN A 442 7.65 -10.34 17.84
C ASN A 442 6.56 -10.18 18.92
N ASP A 443 6.94 -10.27 20.21
CA ASP A 443 6.05 -10.05 21.37
C ASP A 443 6.03 -8.58 21.86
N ASN A 444 6.72 -7.70 21.14
CA ASN A 444 6.97 -6.28 21.42
C ASN A 444 7.89 -6.04 22.63
N SER A 445 8.76 -6.99 23.01
CA SER A 445 9.66 -6.85 24.14
C SER A 445 10.98 -7.60 23.97
N CYS A 446 12.09 -6.87 23.77
CA CYS A 446 13.43 -7.46 23.75
C CYS A 446 13.86 -7.94 25.15
N ASN A 447 13.77 -9.25 25.42
CA ASN A 447 13.87 -9.81 26.77
C ASN A 447 14.69 -11.12 26.85
N VAL A 448 14.61 -11.83 27.99
CA VAL A 448 15.39 -13.06 28.22
C VAL A 448 14.97 -14.23 27.33
N ILE A 449 13.77 -14.18 26.75
CA ILE A 449 13.28 -15.17 25.78
C ILE A 449 14.07 -15.00 24.48
N ASP A 450 14.21 -13.76 24.00
CA ASP A 450 14.92 -13.42 22.75
C ASP A 450 16.42 -13.70 22.88
N GLU A 451 16.99 -13.43 24.06
CA GLU A 451 18.36 -13.83 24.39
C GLU A 451 18.56 -15.35 24.26
N ALA A 452 17.56 -16.15 24.68
CA ALA A 452 17.65 -17.60 24.58
C ALA A 452 17.57 -18.07 23.12
N TRP A 453 16.79 -17.39 22.28
CA TRP A 453 16.78 -17.63 20.85
C TRP A 453 18.14 -17.29 20.23
N LEU A 454 18.67 -16.08 20.44
CA LEU A 454 19.98 -15.67 19.92
C LEU A 454 21.09 -16.67 20.28
N ASN A 455 21.16 -17.07 21.56
CA ASN A 455 22.14 -18.04 22.05
C ASN A 455 22.05 -19.42 21.37
N THR A 456 20.87 -19.79 20.86
CA THR A 456 20.67 -21.04 20.12
C THR A 456 21.30 -20.97 18.71
N TYR A 457 21.46 -19.77 18.16
CA TYR A 457 21.95 -19.54 16.80
C TYR A 457 23.38 -19.02 16.71
N ILE A 458 24.06 -18.74 17.84
CA ILE A 458 25.48 -18.38 17.85
C ILE A 458 26.32 -19.42 17.07
N GLY A 459 27.13 -18.94 16.15
CA GLY A 459 27.98 -19.71 15.22
C GLY A 459 27.26 -20.20 13.96
N THR A 460 26.01 -19.80 13.74
CA THR A 460 25.26 -20.10 12.50
C THR A 460 25.25 -18.90 11.55
N SER A 461 24.69 -19.08 10.36
CA SER A 461 24.46 -18.01 9.36
C SER A 461 22.97 -17.68 9.25
N ASN A 462 22.22 -17.78 10.36
CA ASN A 462 20.79 -17.50 10.34
C ASN A 462 20.58 -15.97 10.26
N PRO A 463 20.00 -15.45 9.17
CA PRO A 463 19.90 -14.01 8.96
C PRO A 463 19.00 -13.32 9.99
N VAL A 464 18.05 -14.00 10.65
CA VAL A 464 17.19 -13.37 11.67
C VAL A 464 17.97 -12.99 12.93
N TYR A 465 18.98 -13.78 13.30
CA TYR A 465 19.73 -13.58 14.53
C TYR A 465 21.08 -12.87 14.30
N ASP A 466 21.40 -12.61 13.04
CA ASP A 466 22.57 -11.87 12.57
C ASP A 466 22.20 -10.37 12.53
N MET A 467 22.21 -9.76 13.72
CA MET A 467 21.79 -8.38 13.94
C MET A 467 22.64 -7.40 13.13
N ASN A 468 23.95 -7.61 13.05
CA ASN A 468 24.82 -6.74 12.26
C ASN A 468 24.80 -7.05 10.75
N SER A 469 24.16 -8.16 10.37
CA SER A 469 24.01 -8.67 9.00
C SER A 469 25.35 -8.93 8.29
N ASP A 470 26.37 -9.39 9.01
CA ASP A 470 27.70 -9.70 8.46
C ASP A 470 27.83 -11.13 7.91
N GLY A 471 26.78 -11.93 8.07
CA GLY A 471 26.63 -13.30 7.60
C GLY A 471 26.88 -14.36 8.66
N THR A 472 27.23 -13.99 9.90
CA THR A 472 27.45 -14.94 11.01
C THR A 472 26.89 -14.40 12.32
N VAL A 473 26.06 -15.20 13.00
CA VAL A 473 25.58 -14.90 14.34
C VAL A 473 26.71 -15.11 15.35
N ASP A 474 27.27 -14.06 15.95
CA ASP A 474 28.38 -14.15 16.88
C ASP A 474 28.29 -13.17 18.08
N SER A 475 29.42 -12.98 18.77
CA SER A 475 29.48 -12.09 19.96
C SER A 475 29.23 -10.60 19.65
N ALA A 476 29.37 -10.18 18.39
CA ALA A 476 29.01 -8.85 17.95
C ALA A 476 27.48 -8.67 17.99
N ASP A 477 26.72 -9.66 17.53
CA ASP A 477 25.25 -9.67 17.62
C ASP A 477 24.78 -9.75 19.07
N GLU A 478 25.42 -10.59 19.90
CA GLU A 478 25.14 -10.63 21.33
C GLU A 478 25.36 -9.25 21.99
N SER A 479 26.40 -8.52 21.57
CA SER A 479 26.68 -7.18 22.09
C SER A 479 25.61 -6.16 21.66
N LEU A 480 25.14 -6.24 20.41
CA LEU A 480 24.02 -5.42 19.90
C LEU A 480 22.73 -5.73 20.66
N PHE A 481 22.39 -7.01 20.82
CA PHE A 481 21.23 -7.47 21.57
C PHE A 481 21.24 -6.95 23.02
N LEU A 482 22.36 -7.12 23.73
CA LEU A 482 22.50 -6.67 25.11
C LEU A 482 22.37 -5.15 25.26
N SER A 483 22.68 -4.37 24.22
CA SER A 483 22.48 -2.93 24.23
C SER A 483 21.00 -2.53 24.22
N ARG A 484 20.12 -3.43 23.78
CA ARG A 484 18.66 -3.22 23.64
C ARG A 484 17.84 -3.95 24.68
N LYS A 485 18.38 -5.01 25.27
CA LYS A 485 17.67 -5.84 26.24
C LYS A 485 16.96 -5.02 27.32
N GLY A 486 15.65 -5.17 27.39
CA GLY A 486 14.75 -4.44 28.29
C GLY A 486 14.07 -3.24 27.66
N SER A 487 14.32 -2.92 26.38
CA SER A 487 13.54 -1.99 25.58
C SER A 487 12.27 -2.65 25.02
N GLY A 488 11.35 -1.82 24.52
CA GLY A 488 10.24 -2.24 23.67
C GLY A 488 10.38 -1.56 22.31
N ALA A 489 9.59 -2.02 21.33
CA ALA A 489 9.63 -1.43 20.00
C ALA A 489 9.33 0.09 20.01
N PRO A 490 10.02 0.88 19.16
CA PRO A 490 11.13 0.48 18.31
C PRO A 490 12.44 0.41 19.11
N TYR A 491 13.30 -0.57 18.80
CA TYR A 491 14.42 -1.01 19.65
C TYR A 491 15.70 -0.17 19.47
N TYR A 492 15.66 1.10 19.90
CA TYR A 492 16.80 2.04 19.85
C TYR A 492 17.50 2.28 21.19
#